data_AF-A0A941IAI0-F1
#
_entry.id   AF-A0A941IAI0-F1
#
_cell.length_a   1.000
_cell.length_b   1.000
_cell.length_c   1.000
_cell.angle_alpha   90.00
_cell.angle_beta   90.00
_cell.angle_gamma   90.00
#
_symmetry.space_group_name_H-M   'P 1'
#
loop_
_entity.id
_entity.type
_entity.pdbx_description
1 polymer ?
#
loop_
_entity_poly.entity_id
_entity_poly.type
_entity_poly.pdbx_seq_one_letter_code
_entity_poly.pdbx_strand_id
1 'polypeptide(L)'
;GRDLPNDFNVVIEIPMNSDPIKYEVDKDTGAIFVDRFMGTAMHYPCNYGYVPQTIAGDGDPVDVLVITPFPLIPGVVIRCRPIGVLKMTDEAGNDA
;
A
#
# COMPACT_ATOMS: atom_id res chain seq x y z
N GLY A 1 12.09 -8.34 -2.77
CA GLY A 1 12.60 -7.70 -4.00
C GLY A 1 13.78 -8.48 -4.53
N ARG A 2 14.29 -8.13 -5.73
CA ARG A 2 15.51 -8.76 -6.27
C ARG A 2 16.80 -7.99 -5.92
N ASP A 3 16.69 -6.69 -5.62
CA ASP A 3 17.83 -5.82 -5.28
C ASP A 3 17.37 -4.70 -4.33
N LEU A 4 17.37 -4.95 -3.01
CA LEU A 4 16.87 -3.98 -2.03
C LEU A 4 17.94 -2.91 -1.70
N PRO A 5 17.60 -1.61 -1.58
CA PRO A 5 16.27 -1.01 -1.67
C PRO A 5 15.85 -0.54 -3.08
N ASN A 6 16.68 -0.76 -4.11
CA ASN A 6 16.47 -0.23 -5.46
C ASN A 6 15.30 -0.90 -6.20
N ASP A 7 14.94 -2.12 -5.80
CA ASP A 7 14.02 -3.02 -6.48
C ASP A 7 13.29 -3.93 -5.48
N PHE A 8 12.00 -3.68 -5.31
CA PHE A 8 11.14 -4.39 -4.37
C PHE A 8 9.81 -4.79 -4.98
N ASN A 9 9.12 -5.70 -4.30
CA ASN A 9 7.78 -6.12 -4.68
C ASN A 9 6.78 -5.38 -3.79
N VAL A 10 5.64 -5.00 -4.35
CA VAL A 10 4.53 -4.39 -3.63
C VAL A 10 3.31 -5.28 -3.83
N VAL A 11 2.62 -5.62 -2.74
CA VAL A 11 1.31 -6.28 -2.77
C VAL A 11 0.26 -5.18 -2.80
N ILE A 12 -0.59 -5.15 -3.82
CA ILE A 12 -1.62 -4.11 -3.97
C ILE A 12 -2.83 -4.43 -3.10
N GLU A 13 -3.29 -3.45 -2.33
CA GLU A 13 -4.51 -3.55 -1.53
C GLU A 13 -5.64 -2.71 -2.13
N ILE A 14 -5.33 -1.49 -2.59
CA ILE A 14 -6.33 -0.55 -3.10
C ILE A 14 -5.93 -0.10 -4.53
N PRO A 15 -6.79 -0.31 -5.54
CA PRO A 15 -6.54 0.19 -6.89
C PRO A 15 -6.62 1.72 -6.96
N MET A 16 -5.87 2.32 -7.88
CA MET A 16 -6.04 3.75 -8.14
C MET A 16 -7.46 4.06 -8.65
N ASN A 17 -8.01 5.22 -8.23
CA ASN A 17 -9.34 5.70 -8.62
C ASN A 17 -10.49 4.70 -8.40
N SER A 18 -10.36 3.79 -7.42
CA SER A 18 -11.40 2.81 -7.08
C SER A 18 -12.49 3.39 -6.17
N ASP A 19 -13.55 2.61 -5.96
CA ASP A 19 -14.53 2.86 -4.91
C ASP A 19 -13.88 3.11 -3.53
N PRO A 20 -14.52 3.92 -2.65
CA PRO A 20 -13.97 4.37 -1.37
C PRO A 20 -14.00 3.27 -0.29
N ILE A 21 -13.28 2.18 -0.53
CA ILE A 21 -13.14 1.04 0.38
C ILE A 21 -11.66 0.87 0.71
N LYS A 22 -11.31 0.93 1.99
CA LYS A 22 -9.98 0.57 2.46
C LYS A 22 -9.94 -0.95 2.63
N TYR A 23 -9.30 -1.59 1.67
CA TYR A 23 -8.93 -2.99 1.80
C TYR A 23 -7.59 -3.11 2.51
N GLU A 24 -7.40 -4.22 3.19
CA GLU A 24 -6.15 -4.54 3.88
C GLU A 24 -5.92 -6.04 3.87
N VAL A 25 -4.68 -6.45 3.65
CA VAL A 25 -4.29 -7.85 3.79
C VAL A 25 -4.09 -8.15 5.26
N ASP A 26 -4.86 -9.11 5.76
CA ASP A 26 -4.62 -9.73 7.05
C ASP A 26 -3.28 -10.49 7.02
N LYS A 27 -2.32 -10.09 7.87
CA LYS A 27 -0.94 -10.57 7.78
C LYS A 27 -0.78 -12.03 8.23
N ASP A 28 -1.72 -12.55 9.01
CA ASP A 28 -1.73 -13.94 9.49
C ASP A 28 -2.23 -14.92 8.43
N THR A 29 -3.32 -14.57 7.74
CA THR A 29 -3.99 -15.45 6.76
C THR A 29 -3.62 -15.14 5.31
N GLY A 30 -3.16 -13.93 5.02
CA GLY A 30 -2.92 -13.43 3.66
C GLY A 30 -4.21 -13.11 2.88
N ALA A 31 -5.38 -13.15 3.53
CA ALA A 31 -6.64 -12.79 2.89
C ALA A 31 -6.87 -11.28 2.89
N ILE A 32 -7.59 -10.80 1.88
CA ILE A 32 -7.97 -9.38 1.76
C ILE A 32 -9.27 -9.17 2.52
N PHE A 33 -9.22 -8.29 3.53
CA PHE A 33 -10.37 -7.87 4.31
C PHE A 33 -10.76 -6.43 3.98
N VAL A 34 -12.03 -6.12 4.21
CA VAL A 34 -12.49 -4.74 4.27
C VAL A 34 -12.17 -4.23 5.67
N ASP A 35 -11.24 -3.28 5.77
CA ASP A 35 -10.98 -2.57 7.02
C ASP A 35 -12.13 -1.59 7.29
N ARG A 36 -12.42 -0.71 6.33
CA ARG A 36 -13.52 0.25 6.43
C ARG A 36 -13.96 0.85 5.10
N PHE A 37 -15.13 1.47 5.09
CA PHE A 37 -15.54 2.40 4.03
C PHE A 37 -15.04 3.81 4.35
N MET A 38 -14.51 4.53 3.36
CA MET A 38 -13.97 5.88 3.57
C MET A 38 -15.11 6.88 3.78
N GLY A 39 -14.98 7.74 4.79
CA GLY A 39 -16.00 8.74 5.15
C GLY A 39 -15.99 10.01 4.29
N THR A 40 -14.98 10.18 3.43
CA THR A 40 -14.82 11.34 2.55
C THR A 40 -14.96 10.94 1.09
N ALA A 41 -15.44 11.85 0.24
CA ALA A 41 -15.55 11.65 -1.21
C ALA A 41 -14.17 11.83 -1.90
N MET A 42 -13.22 10.97 -1.53
CA MET A 42 -11.85 10.94 -2.05
C MET A 42 -11.51 9.55 -2.55
N HIS A 43 -10.56 9.48 -3.49
CA HIS A 43 -10.04 8.24 -4.04
C HIS A 43 -8.51 8.24 -3.98
N TYR A 44 -7.90 7.06 -3.89
CA TYR A 44 -6.46 6.94 -3.96
C TYR A 44 -5.97 7.34 -5.36
N PRO A 45 -5.06 8.32 -5.49
CA PRO A 45 -4.58 8.81 -6.79
C PRO A 45 -3.61 7.84 -7.48
N CYS A 46 -3.12 6.85 -6.75
CA CYS A 46 -2.20 5.78 -7.19
C CYS A 46 -2.66 4.47 -6.57
N ASN A 47 -2.14 3.33 -7.06
CA ASN A 47 -2.40 2.07 -6.36
C ASN A 47 -1.68 2.11 -5.02
N TYR A 48 -2.33 1.63 -3.98
CA TYR A 48 -1.79 1.59 -2.62
C TYR A 48 -1.63 0.14 -2.17
N GLY A 49 -0.58 -0.10 -1.41
CA GLY A 49 -0.24 -1.40 -0.87
C GLY A 49 1.10 -1.34 -0.15
N TYR A 50 1.68 -2.49 0.17
CA TYR A 50 2.82 -2.57 1.07
C TYR A 50 3.96 -3.46 0.55
N VAL A 51 5.15 -3.28 1.10
CA VAL A 51 6.30 -4.17 0.85
C VAL A 51 6.26 -5.35 1.83
N PRO A 52 6.07 -6.60 1.37
CA PRO A 52 6.02 -7.74 2.27
C PRO A 52 7.37 -7.97 2.95
N GLN A 53 7.33 -8.53 4.17
CA GLN A 53 8.52 -8.80 5.00
C GLN A 53 9.31 -7.53 5.36
N THR A 54 8.60 -6.43 5.60
CA THR A 54 9.14 -5.19 6.16
C THR A 54 8.35 -4.80 7.39
N ILE A 55 8.95 -3.95 8.23
CA ILE A 55 8.32 -3.37 9.42
C ILE A 55 8.78 -1.90 9.47
N ALA A 56 7.83 -0.98 9.50
CA ALA A 56 8.00 0.46 9.63
C ALA A 56 8.04 0.87 11.11
N GLY A 57 8.08 2.18 11.37
CA GLY A 57 8.25 2.71 12.73
C GLY A 57 7.06 2.50 13.66
N ASP A 58 5.88 2.30 13.09
CA ASP A 58 4.59 2.03 13.75
C ASP A 58 4.33 0.53 14.01
N GLY A 59 5.10 -0.35 13.37
CA GLY A 59 4.97 -1.81 13.49
C GLY A 59 4.32 -2.47 12.27
N ASP A 60 3.81 -1.71 11.32
CA ASP A 60 3.18 -2.21 10.11
C ASP A 60 4.19 -2.32 8.94
N PRO A 61 3.89 -3.09 7.89
CA PRO A 61 4.75 -3.11 6.71
C PRO A 61 4.87 -1.74 6.04
N VAL A 62 5.99 -1.48 5.37
CA VAL A 62 6.21 -0.20 4.68
C VAL A 62 5.21 -0.01 3.55
N ASP A 63 4.48 1.10 3.60
CA ASP A 63 3.49 1.50 2.60
C ASP A 63 4.09 2.11 1.33
N VAL A 64 3.40 1.88 0.21
CA VAL A 64 3.85 2.32 -1.11
C VAL A 64 2.68 2.75 -1.98
N LEU A 65 2.82 3.96 -2.54
CA LEU A 65 2.02 4.41 -3.68
C LEU A 65 2.70 4.02 -5.00
N VAL A 66 2.02 3.22 -5.81
CA VAL A 66 2.53 2.71 -7.09
C VAL A 66 1.80 3.39 -8.26
N ILE A 67 2.56 4.15 -9.04
CA ILE A 67 2.09 4.82 -10.25
C ILE A 67 2.11 3.83 -11.42
N THR A 68 0.96 3.63 -12.07
CA THR A 68 0.80 2.80 -13.27
C THR A 68 -0.09 3.48 -14.30
N PRO A 69 -0.05 3.06 -15.59
CA PRO A 69 -0.96 3.58 -16.61
C PRO A 69 -2.43 3.17 -16.43
N PHE A 70 -2.66 2.05 -15.74
CA PHE A 70 -4.00 1.50 -15.47
C PHE A 70 -4.09 1.00 -14.03
N PRO A 71 -5.29 1.05 -13.41
CA PRO A 71 -5.49 0.49 -12.07
C PRO A 71 -5.13 -1.00 -12.02
N LEU A 72 -4.54 -1.40 -10.90
CA LEU A 72 -4.26 -2.80 -10.58
C LEU A 72 -5.43 -3.42 -9.81
N ILE A 73 -5.35 -4.72 -9.55
CA ILE A 73 -6.40 -5.47 -8.84
C ILE A 73 -5.87 -5.78 -7.42
N PRO A 74 -6.70 -5.74 -6.36
CA PRO A 74 -6.26 -6.15 -5.03
C PRO A 74 -5.66 -7.56 -5.02
N GLY A 75 -4.58 -7.74 -4.27
CA GLY A 75 -3.87 -9.02 -4.11
C GLY A 75 -2.81 -9.32 -5.15
N VAL A 76 -2.69 -8.52 -6.22
CA VAL A 76 -1.61 -8.71 -7.19
C VAL A 76 -0.28 -8.17 -6.66
N VAL A 77 0.81 -8.75 -7.15
CA VAL A 77 2.18 -8.31 -6.83
C VAL A 77 2.78 -7.60 -8.04
N ILE A 78 3.34 -6.42 -7.81
CA ILE A 78 4.05 -5.64 -8.83
C ILE A 78 5.48 -5.34 -8.37
N ARG A 79 6.44 -5.43 -9.31
CA ARG A 79 7.85 -5.07 -9.08
C ARG A 79 8.03 -3.57 -9.29
N CYS A 80 8.59 -2.90 -8.30
CA CYS A 80 8.72 -1.45 -8.23
C CYS A 80 10.15 -1.02 -7.88
N ARG A 81 10.46 0.25 -8.15
CA ARG A 81 11.66 0.94 -7.66
C ARG A 81 11.23 2.23 -6.95
N PRO A 82 11.94 2.66 -5.90
CA PRO A 82 11.59 3.90 -5.23
C PRO A 82 11.94 5.12 -6.08
N ILE A 83 11.17 6.20 -5.94
CA ILE A 83 11.46 7.51 -6.56
C ILE A 83 11.49 8.67 -5.54
N GLY A 84 10.89 8.46 -4.37
CA GLY A 84 10.78 9.44 -3.30
C GLY A 84 9.96 8.87 -2.14
N VAL A 85 9.89 9.60 -1.04
CA VAL A 85 9.10 9.27 0.14
C VAL A 85 8.35 10.51 0.60
N LEU A 86 7.06 10.37 0.86
CA LEU A 86 6.27 11.39 1.54
C LEU A 86 6.31 11.04 3.03
N LYS A 87 6.95 11.87 3.84
CA LYS A 87 7.00 11.65 5.29
C LYS A 87 5.76 12.27 5.93
N MET A 88 4.98 11.45 6.65
CA MET A 88 3.80 11.91 7.37
C MET A 88 3.77 11.37 8.80
N THR A 89 2.90 11.97 9.60
CA THR A 89 2.64 11.58 10.98
C THR A 89 1.13 11.66 11.16
N ASP A 90 0.53 10.59 11.67
CA ASP A 90 -0.89 10.49 11.97
C ASP A 90 -1.12 10.35 13.49
N GLU A 91 -2.32 9.95 13.90
CA GLU A 91 -2.62 9.70 15.33
C GLU A 91 -1.89 8.51 15.95
N ALA A 92 -1.43 7.55 15.14
CA ALA A 92 -0.75 6.33 15.56
C ALA A 92 0.78 6.48 15.60
N GLY A 93 1.35 7.44 14.86
CA GLY A 93 2.76 7.79 14.96
C GLY A 93 3.35 8.27 13.64
N ASN A 94 4.61 7.92 13.40
CA ASN A 94 5.24 8.17 12.12
C ASN A 94 4.72 7.16 11.10
N ASP A 95 4.11 7.66 10.03
CA ASP A 95 3.56 6.91 8.91
C ASP A 95 4.46 7.17 7.69
N ALA A 96 5.63 6.52 7.69
CA ALA A 96 6.69 6.67 6.68
C ALA A 96 7.70 5.52 6.68
#